data_AF-A0A5C8JKP6-F1
#
_entry.id   AF-A0A5C8JKP6-F1
#
_cell.length_a   1.000
_cell.length_b   1.000
_cell.length_c   1.000
_cell.angle_alpha   90.00
_cell.angle_beta   90.00
_cell.angle_gamma   90.00
#
_symmetry.space_group_name_H-M   'P 1'
#
loop_
_entity.id
_entity.type
_entity.pdbx_description
1 polymer ?
#
loop_
_entity_poly.entity_id
_entity_poly.type
_entity_poly.pdbx_seq_one_letter_code
_entity_poly.pdbx_strand_id
1 'polypeptide(L)'
;MKIDFLKEPLLQFANDSHVCPRFGISNFETYDSQPLLFSTKPKEIVLGIIGTHQNFEKFQEWLHLCSDFIDAKPSKQPNLFTSFCGFNEYGGFQAKMVYNPSYFRQINDTDINKIIRDVGKSKNRQAGIKEVAEIYLQHIEFLAENKTPNVIVCIIPDNLWSKVLKAEKDESVDTSDNTVDDKDLVEINFR
;
A
#
# COMPACT_ATOMS: atom_id res chain seq x y z
N MET A 1 -38.78 0.00 -18.65
CA MET A 1 -37.77 0.11 -17.57
C MET A 1 -37.48 1.58 -17.38
N LYS A 2 -37.82 2.17 -16.22
CA LYS A 2 -37.43 3.55 -15.88
C LYS A 2 -36.01 3.47 -15.33
N ILE A 3 -35.07 4.11 -16.01
CA ILE A 3 -33.68 4.23 -15.57
C ILE A 3 -33.53 5.67 -15.12
N ASP A 4 -33.34 5.87 -13.82
CA ASP A 4 -33.05 7.17 -13.24
C ASP A 4 -31.54 7.29 -13.07
N PHE A 5 -30.95 8.31 -13.71
CA PHE A 5 -29.52 8.61 -13.56
C PHE A 5 -29.32 9.48 -12.33
N LEU A 6 -28.65 8.92 -11.33
CA LEU A 6 -28.18 9.68 -10.18
C LEU A 6 -26.98 10.53 -10.59
N LYS A 7 -27.04 11.84 -10.31
CA LYS A 7 -25.89 12.71 -10.49
C LYS A 7 -24.83 12.37 -9.45
N GLU A 8 -23.57 12.42 -9.84
CA GLU A 8 -22.46 12.23 -8.92
C GLU A 8 -22.46 13.33 -7.86
N PRO A 9 -22.33 12.98 -6.56
CA PRO A 9 -22.32 13.96 -5.50
C PRO A 9 -21.01 14.75 -5.48
N LEU A 10 -21.09 16.00 -5.03
CA LEU A 10 -19.89 16.77 -4.70
C LEU A 10 -19.30 16.26 -3.38
N LEU A 11 -17.99 16.04 -3.38
CA LEU A 11 -17.23 15.71 -2.17
C LEU A 11 -16.76 17.00 -1.51
N GLN A 12 -16.84 17.08 -0.19
CA GLN A 12 -16.38 18.24 0.58
C GLN A 12 -14.92 18.07 1.02
N PHE A 13 -14.11 19.10 0.80
CA PHE A 13 -12.71 19.21 1.19
C PHE A 13 -12.53 20.34 2.21
N ALA A 14 -11.29 20.64 2.61
CA ALA A 14 -11.07 21.68 3.61
C ALA A 14 -11.49 23.06 3.13
N ASN A 15 -11.10 23.41 1.90
CA ASN A 15 -11.28 24.75 1.37
C ASN A 15 -12.45 24.87 0.37
N ASP A 16 -12.85 23.79 -0.30
CA ASP A 16 -13.92 23.80 -1.30
C ASP A 16 -14.52 22.39 -1.49
N SER A 17 -15.37 22.20 -2.50
CA SER A 17 -15.97 20.93 -2.90
C SER A 17 -15.61 20.56 -4.34
N HIS A 18 -15.48 19.28 -4.62
CA HIS A 18 -15.18 18.79 -5.96
C HIS A 18 -15.73 17.38 -6.18
N VAL A 19 -16.08 17.04 -7.42
CA VAL A 19 -16.54 15.69 -7.76
C VAL A 19 -15.38 14.68 -7.73
N CYS A 20 -14.23 15.05 -8.27
CA CYS A 20 -13.04 14.19 -8.28
C CYS A 20 -12.24 14.31 -6.97
N PRO A 21 -11.98 13.20 -6.26
CA PRO A 21 -11.22 13.20 -5.01
C PRO A 21 -9.74 13.55 -5.19
N ARG A 22 -9.11 13.14 -6.30
CA ARG A 22 -7.68 13.42 -6.55
C ARG A 22 -7.42 14.92 -6.73
N PHE A 23 -8.28 15.56 -7.52
CA PHE A 23 -8.25 17.01 -7.69
C PHE A 23 -8.57 17.72 -6.37
N GLY A 24 -9.65 17.29 -5.70
CA GLY A 24 -10.07 17.90 -4.43
C GLY A 24 -8.98 17.83 -3.36
N ILE A 25 -8.30 16.70 -3.18
CA ILE A 25 -7.16 16.62 -2.25
C ILE A 25 -6.03 17.54 -2.72
N SER A 26 -5.61 17.46 -3.98
CA SER A 26 -4.44 18.21 -4.46
C SER A 26 -4.63 19.73 -4.42
N ASN A 27 -5.85 20.22 -4.64
CA ASN A 27 -6.16 21.64 -4.77
C ASN A 27 -6.88 22.23 -3.56
N PHE A 28 -7.65 21.44 -2.81
CA PHE A 28 -8.50 21.89 -1.71
C PHE A 28 -8.19 21.22 -0.36
N GLU A 29 -7.19 20.33 -0.33
CA GLU A 29 -6.68 19.62 0.85
C GLU A 29 -7.68 18.65 1.49
N THR A 30 -7.21 17.74 2.34
CA THR A 30 -8.10 16.83 3.04
C THR A 30 -9.01 17.59 4.02
N TYR A 31 -10.26 17.14 4.19
CA TYR A 31 -11.28 17.82 4.99
C TYR A 31 -10.86 18.17 6.43
N ASP A 32 -10.07 17.31 7.07
CA ASP A 32 -9.53 17.49 8.41
C ASP A 32 -8.47 18.61 8.51
N SER A 33 -8.08 19.21 7.38
CA SER A 33 -7.20 20.39 7.33
C SER A 33 -7.91 21.69 7.69
N GLN A 34 -9.24 21.67 7.87
CA GLN A 34 -10.00 22.85 8.29
C GLN A 34 -9.50 23.40 9.63
N PRO A 35 -9.52 24.73 9.84
CA PRO A 35 -8.99 25.35 11.07
C PRO A 35 -9.56 24.77 12.38
N LEU A 36 -10.82 24.32 12.36
CA LEU A 36 -11.49 23.73 13.52
C LEU A 36 -11.03 22.30 13.84
N LEU A 37 -10.51 21.56 12.86
CA LEU A 37 -10.11 20.15 12.98
C LEU A 37 -8.58 19.96 12.94
N PHE A 38 -7.84 20.96 12.44
CA PHE A 38 -6.41 20.89 12.19
C PHE A 38 -5.57 20.52 13.42
N SER A 39 -6.01 20.91 14.63
CA SER A 39 -5.31 20.56 15.88
C SER A 39 -5.37 19.06 16.22
N THR A 40 -6.36 18.34 15.69
CA THR A 40 -6.57 16.91 15.92
C THR A 40 -6.02 16.03 14.79
N LYS A 41 -5.56 16.66 13.69
CA LYS A 41 -5.03 15.97 12.52
C LYS A 41 -3.68 15.31 12.82
N PRO A 42 -3.50 14.01 12.50
CA PRO A 42 -2.20 13.37 12.59
C PRO A 42 -1.25 13.93 11.52
N LYS A 43 -0.14 14.53 11.95
CA LYS A 43 0.87 15.12 11.05
C LYS A 43 1.96 14.12 10.66
N GLU A 44 2.23 13.17 11.55
CA GLU A 44 3.26 12.16 11.36
C GLU A 44 2.66 10.78 11.56
N ILE A 45 2.99 9.87 10.64
CA ILE A 45 2.65 8.45 10.73
C ILE A 45 3.96 7.70 10.94
N VAL A 46 4.19 7.25 12.18
CA VAL A 46 5.40 6.50 12.56
C VAL A 46 5.28 5.05 12.09
N LEU A 47 6.20 4.62 11.25
CA LEU A 47 6.27 3.29 10.67
C LEU A 47 7.25 2.39 11.43
N GLY A 48 6.79 1.19 11.79
CA GLY A 48 7.62 0.03 12.11
C GLY A 48 7.75 -0.87 10.89
N ILE A 49 8.94 -1.39 10.60
CA ILE A 49 9.20 -2.12 9.36
C ILE A 49 9.78 -3.49 9.70
N ILE A 50 9.28 -4.54 9.08
CA ILE A 50 9.75 -5.92 9.25
C ILE A 50 10.09 -6.48 7.87
N GLY A 51 11.30 -7.00 7.68
CA GLY A 51 11.72 -7.58 6.41
C GLY A 51 13.23 -7.84 6.36
N THR A 52 13.76 -8.16 5.18
CA THR A 52 15.21 -8.25 4.96
C THR A 52 15.82 -6.86 4.82
N HIS A 53 17.15 -6.76 4.91
CA HIS A 53 17.86 -5.50 4.71
C HIS A 53 17.61 -4.92 3.30
N GLN A 54 17.67 -5.76 2.26
CA GLN A 54 17.38 -5.35 0.89
C GLN A 54 15.95 -4.81 0.72
N ASN A 55 14.98 -5.43 1.40
CA ASN A 55 13.59 -4.97 1.38
C ASN A 55 13.46 -3.59 2.02
N PHE A 56 14.18 -3.35 3.11
CA PHE A 56 14.19 -2.06 3.79
C PHE A 56 14.72 -0.95 2.87
N GLU A 57 15.86 -1.15 2.21
CA GLU A 57 16.42 -0.16 1.27
C GLU A 57 15.43 0.20 0.16
N LYS A 58 14.86 -0.80 -0.52
CA LYS A 58 13.84 -0.59 -1.56
C LYS A 58 12.60 0.12 -1.04
N PHE A 59 12.20 -0.18 0.19
CA PHE A 59 11.06 0.46 0.82
C PHE A 59 11.32 1.94 1.13
N GLN A 60 12.55 2.30 1.50
CA GLN A 60 12.93 3.69 1.69
C GLN A 60 12.84 4.49 0.38
N GLU A 61 13.34 3.92 -0.72
CA GLU A 61 13.20 4.51 -2.06
C GLU A 61 11.72 4.68 -2.44
N TRP A 62 10.90 3.64 -2.19
CA TRP A 62 9.47 3.70 -2.47
C TRP A 62 8.75 4.75 -1.63
N LEU A 63 9.07 4.88 -0.34
CA LEU A 63 8.51 5.94 0.51
C LEU A 63 8.86 7.34 0.01
N HIS A 64 10.09 7.55 -0.45
CA HIS A 64 10.51 8.82 -1.04
C HIS A 64 9.69 9.13 -2.31
N LEU A 65 9.50 8.13 -3.18
CA LEU A 65 8.66 8.29 -4.37
C LEU A 65 7.20 8.62 -4.01
N CYS A 66 6.68 8.06 -2.92
CA CYS A 66 5.34 8.37 -2.43
C CYS A 66 5.23 9.76 -1.79
N SER A 67 6.30 10.33 -1.24
CA SER A 67 6.28 11.70 -0.70
C SER A 67 6.35 12.77 -1.78
N ASP A 68 6.96 12.43 -2.92
CA ASP A 68 7.20 13.35 -4.03
C ASP A 68 5.98 13.56 -4.93
N PHE A 69 6.01 14.69 -5.64
CA PHE A 69 5.04 15.00 -6.68
C PHE A 69 5.24 14.09 -7.89
N ILE A 70 4.14 13.54 -8.42
CA ILE A 70 4.15 12.74 -9.64
C ILE A 70 3.34 13.46 -10.71
N ASP A 71 3.98 13.77 -11.83
CA ASP A 71 3.36 14.47 -12.95
C ASP A 71 2.19 13.71 -13.56
N ALA A 72 1.25 14.49 -14.10
CA ALA A 72 0.18 13.97 -14.92
C ALA A 72 0.73 13.37 -16.23
N LYS A 73 0.15 12.26 -16.70
CA LYS A 73 0.48 11.71 -18.01
C LYS A 73 -0.38 12.36 -19.10
N PRO A 74 0.17 12.60 -20.31
CA PRO A 74 -0.61 13.17 -21.40
C PRO A 74 -1.74 12.21 -21.79
N SER A 75 -2.97 12.73 -21.81
CA SER A 75 -4.16 12.00 -22.26
C SER A 75 -5.16 12.93 -22.92
N LYS A 76 -5.97 12.38 -23.82
CA LYS A 76 -7.14 13.07 -24.40
C LYS A 76 -8.25 13.27 -23.36
N GLN A 77 -8.20 12.54 -22.24
CA GLN A 77 -9.12 12.65 -21.13
C GLN A 77 -8.40 13.35 -19.96
N PRO A 78 -8.79 14.60 -19.62
CA PRO A 78 -8.03 15.43 -18.67
C PRO A 78 -7.97 14.83 -17.24
N ASN A 79 -8.96 14.02 -16.86
CA ASN A 79 -9.05 13.43 -15.52
C ASN A 79 -8.48 12.00 -15.42
N LEU A 80 -8.01 11.41 -16.51
CA LEU A 80 -7.60 10.00 -16.53
C LEU A 80 -6.26 9.78 -15.80
N PHE A 81 -5.29 10.66 -16.03
CA PHE A 81 -3.95 10.59 -15.44
C PHE A 81 -3.60 11.88 -14.72
N THR A 82 -4.43 12.25 -13.75
CA THR A 82 -4.16 13.39 -12.87
C THR A 82 -2.83 13.22 -12.14
N SER A 83 -2.12 14.33 -11.93
CA SER A 83 -0.93 14.34 -11.08
C SER A 83 -1.25 13.88 -9.66
N PHE A 84 -0.22 13.45 -8.95
CA PHE A 84 -0.28 13.15 -7.53
C PHE A 84 0.54 14.19 -6.76
N CYS A 85 -0.08 14.83 -5.76
CA CYS A 85 0.55 15.88 -4.97
C CYS A 85 1.70 15.41 -4.06
N GLY A 86 1.91 14.10 -3.95
CA GLY A 86 2.78 13.50 -2.95
C GLY A 86 2.12 13.40 -1.57
N PHE A 87 2.64 12.51 -0.74
CA PHE A 87 2.28 12.41 0.68
C PHE A 87 3.31 13.16 1.52
N ASN A 88 3.08 14.47 1.71
CA ASN A 88 4.00 15.37 2.39
C ASN A 88 3.28 16.41 3.26
N GLU A 89 4.06 17.20 4.00
CA GLU A 89 3.56 18.19 4.96
C GLU A 89 3.10 19.50 4.30
N TYR A 90 3.37 19.70 3.01
CA TYR A 90 3.26 21.00 2.36
C TYR A 90 1.99 21.17 1.51
N GLY A 91 1.29 20.07 1.20
CA GLY A 91 0.06 20.13 0.41
C GLY A 91 -0.75 18.84 0.44
N GLY A 92 -1.99 18.93 0.00
CA GLY A 92 -2.92 17.81 -0.10
C GLY A 92 -3.24 17.15 1.24
N PHE A 93 -2.45 16.13 1.59
CA PHE A 93 -2.60 15.39 2.85
C PHE A 93 -2.02 16.13 4.05
N GLN A 94 -1.04 17.03 3.86
CA GLN A 94 -0.35 17.75 4.95
C GLN A 94 0.10 16.83 6.09
N ALA A 95 0.63 15.66 5.74
CA ALA A 95 1.11 14.65 6.66
C ALA A 95 2.30 13.92 6.03
N LYS A 96 3.20 13.37 6.84
CA LYS A 96 4.34 12.59 6.38
C LYS A 96 4.43 11.23 7.05
N MET A 97 4.98 10.27 6.32
CA MET A 97 5.39 8.99 6.88
C MET A 97 6.80 9.13 7.43
N VAL A 98 7.00 8.71 8.67
CA VAL A 98 8.29 8.80 9.35
C VAL A 98 8.69 7.41 9.79
N TYR A 99 9.93 7.01 9.53
CA TYR A 99 10.49 5.79 10.08
C TYR A 99 11.79 6.10 10.79
N ASN A 100 12.03 5.40 11.90
CA ASN A 100 13.31 5.42 12.59
C ASN A 100 14.01 4.08 12.31
N PRO A 101 15.30 4.05 11.93
CA PRO A 101 16.03 2.79 11.75
C PRO A 101 15.95 1.84 12.96
N SER A 102 15.75 2.37 14.17
CA SER A 102 15.53 1.55 15.38
C SER A 102 14.18 0.82 15.44
N TYR A 103 13.26 1.13 14.51
CA TYR A 103 11.95 0.51 14.34
C TYR A 103 11.96 -0.52 13.19
N PHE A 104 13.13 -0.72 12.56
CA PHE A 104 13.33 -1.79 11.60
C PHE A 104 13.70 -3.09 12.33
N ARG A 105 12.95 -4.15 12.02
CA ARG A 105 13.22 -5.52 12.47
C ARG A 105 13.68 -6.34 11.26
N GLN A 106 14.97 -6.61 11.23
CA GLN A 106 15.56 -7.43 10.20
C GLN A 106 15.26 -8.91 10.44
N ILE A 107 14.74 -9.57 9.41
CA ILE A 107 14.71 -11.02 9.29
C ILE A 107 15.98 -11.44 8.55
N ASN A 108 16.72 -12.40 9.12
CA ASN A 108 17.96 -12.86 8.50
C ASN A 108 17.66 -13.75 7.28
N ASP A 109 18.49 -13.61 6.25
CA ASP A 109 18.40 -14.46 5.05
C ASP A 109 18.61 -15.94 5.37
N THR A 110 19.38 -16.25 6.42
CA THR A 110 19.58 -17.62 6.89
C THR A 110 18.27 -18.28 7.32
N ASP A 111 17.42 -17.55 8.05
CA ASP A 111 16.15 -18.06 8.55
C ASP A 111 15.17 -18.26 7.39
N ILE A 112 15.10 -17.29 6.47
CA ILE A 112 14.30 -17.39 5.24
C ILE A 112 14.72 -18.61 4.39
N ASN A 113 16.03 -18.78 4.19
CA ASN A 113 16.56 -19.89 3.41
C ASN A 113 16.32 -21.24 4.07
N LYS A 114 16.30 -21.30 5.41
CA LYS A 114 15.94 -22.52 6.15
C LYS A 114 14.50 -22.92 5.86
N ILE A 115 13.54 -22.00 6.01
CA ILE A 115 12.12 -22.27 5.74
C ILE A 115 11.93 -22.77 4.30
N ILE A 116 12.54 -22.10 3.34
CA ILE A 116 12.46 -22.48 1.91
C ILE A 116 12.98 -23.92 1.71
N ARG A 117 14.09 -24.29 2.35
CA ARG A 117 14.66 -25.65 2.26
C ARG A 117 13.75 -26.68 2.92
N ASP A 118 13.18 -26.37 4.08
CA ASP A 118 12.36 -27.29 4.85
C ASP A 118 11.02 -27.55 4.14
N VAL A 119 10.41 -26.52 3.54
CA VAL A 119 9.25 -26.66 2.65
C VAL A 119 9.60 -27.50 1.42
N GLY A 120 10.74 -27.24 0.78
CA GLY A 120 11.19 -28.00 -0.40
C GLY A 120 11.42 -29.48 -0.12
N LYS A 121 11.91 -29.84 1.08
CA LYS A 121 12.14 -31.23 1.50
C LYS A 121 10.87 -31.94 1.94
N SER A 122 10.09 -31.30 2.81
CA SER A 122 8.91 -31.91 3.42
C SER A 122 7.69 -31.92 2.49
N LYS A 123 7.69 -31.07 1.45
CA LYS A 123 6.51 -30.72 0.63
C LYS A 123 5.32 -30.21 1.44
N ASN A 124 5.53 -29.86 2.71
CA ASN A 124 4.48 -29.36 3.59
C ASN A 124 4.44 -27.83 3.56
N ARG A 125 3.79 -27.28 2.53
CA ARG A 125 3.68 -25.83 2.34
C ARG A 125 2.92 -25.15 3.48
N GLN A 126 1.88 -25.79 4.01
CA GLN A 126 1.09 -25.23 5.11
C GLN A 126 1.93 -25.01 6.37
N ALA A 127 2.80 -25.97 6.72
CA ALA A 127 3.74 -25.82 7.81
C ALA A 127 4.70 -24.65 7.57
N GLY A 128 5.21 -24.48 6.35
CA GLY A 128 6.06 -23.35 5.99
C GLY A 128 5.36 -21.99 6.10
N ILE A 129 4.12 -21.88 5.62
CA ILE A 129 3.31 -20.65 5.76
C ILE A 129 3.14 -20.30 7.25
N LYS A 130 2.88 -21.31 8.09
CA LYS A 130 2.74 -21.13 9.53
C LYS A 130 4.05 -20.67 10.18
N GLU A 131 5.17 -21.28 9.82
CA GLU A 131 6.50 -20.88 10.33
C GLU A 131 6.85 -19.44 9.93
N VAL A 132 6.54 -19.03 8.69
CA VAL A 132 6.70 -17.64 8.25
C VAL A 132 5.83 -16.71 9.10
N ALA A 133 4.54 -17.02 9.26
CA ALA A 133 3.63 -16.20 10.04
C ALA A 133 4.11 -16.04 11.49
N GLU A 134 4.62 -17.11 12.11
CA GLU A 134 5.17 -17.09 13.47
C GLU A 134 6.38 -16.16 13.59
N ILE A 135 7.31 -16.16 12.62
CA ILE A 135 8.48 -15.26 12.62
C ILE A 135 8.04 -13.80 12.52
N TYR A 136 7.10 -13.48 11.63
CA TYR A 136 6.59 -12.11 11.52
C TYR A 136 5.83 -11.70 12.78
N LEU A 137 5.02 -12.60 13.35
CA LEU A 137 4.28 -12.34 14.59
C LEU A 137 5.22 -11.96 15.74
N GLN A 138 6.32 -12.69 15.94
CA GLN A 138 7.32 -12.37 16.96
C GLN A 138 7.91 -10.96 16.79
N HIS A 139 8.17 -10.53 15.55
CA HIS A 139 8.66 -9.18 15.27
C HIS A 139 7.58 -8.10 15.45
N ILE A 140 6.33 -8.41 15.10
CA ILE A 140 5.17 -7.53 15.31
C ILE A 140 4.97 -7.30 16.81
N GLU A 141 4.91 -8.36 17.61
CA GLU A 141 4.76 -8.30 19.07
C GLU A 141 5.87 -7.45 19.70
N PHE A 142 7.11 -7.68 19.30
CA PHE A 142 8.24 -6.87 19.77
C PHE A 142 8.05 -5.38 19.47
N LEU A 143 7.65 -5.01 18.24
CA LEU A 143 7.45 -3.61 17.86
C LEU A 143 6.27 -2.98 18.58
N ALA A 144 5.17 -3.73 18.73
CA ALA A 144 3.97 -3.27 19.43
C ALA A 144 4.26 -2.98 20.91
N GLU A 145 5.03 -3.83 21.59
CA GLU A 145 5.35 -3.68 23.01
C GLU A 145 6.43 -2.62 23.29
N ASN A 146 7.48 -2.57 22.47
CA ASN A 146 8.69 -1.80 22.80
C ASN A 146 8.77 -0.42 22.13
N LYS A 147 8.09 -0.23 20.98
CA LYS A 147 8.28 0.93 20.10
C LYS A 147 6.98 1.65 19.73
N THR A 148 5.83 0.98 19.85
CA THR A 148 4.49 1.54 19.62
C THR A 148 4.39 2.39 18.33
N PRO A 149 4.76 1.85 17.14
CA PRO A 149 4.56 2.55 15.88
C PRO A 149 3.05 2.75 15.59
N ASN A 150 2.70 3.73 14.76
CA ASN A 150 1.32 3.91 14.31
C ASN A 150 0.92 2.80 13.32
N VAL A 151 1.85 2.38 12.47
CA VAL A 151 1.63 1.33 11.46
C VAL A 151 2.84 0.40 11.42
N ILE A 152 2.61 -0.91 11.33
CA ILE A 152 3.66 -1.92 11.10
C ILE A 152 3.55 -2.44 9.68
N VAL A 153 4.63 -2.32 8.91
CA VAL A 153 4.74 -2.78 7.53
C VAL A 153 5.55 -4.07 7.49
N CYS A 154 4.91 -5.16 7.09
CA CYS A 154 5.55 -6.46 6.89
C CYS A 154 5.90 -6.64 5.42
N ILE A 155 7.17 -6.52 5.07
CA ILE A 155 7.65 -6.68 3.70
C ILE A 155 8.08 -8.12 3.51
N ILE A 156 7.38 -8.83 2.62
CA ILE A 156 7.64 -10.22 2.29
C ILE A 156 8.72 -10.28 1.20
N PRO A 157 9.86 -10.95 1.42
CA PRO A 157 10.87 -11.17 0.39
C PRO A 157 10.35 -11.97 -0.81
N ASP A 158 10.78 -11.60 -2.03
CA ASP A 158 10.33 -12.23 -3.27
C ASP A 158 10.61 -13.74 -3.34
N ASN A 159 11.75 -14.17 -2.79
CA ASN A 159 12.12 -15.58 -2.71
C ASN A 159 11.19 -16.38 -1.79
N LEU A 160 10.73 -15.78 -0.70
CA LEU A 160 9.77 -16.38 0.23
C LEU A 160 8.38 -16.41 -0.38
N TRP A 161 7.96 -15.32 -1.01
CA TRP A 161 6.70 -15.24 -1.75
C TRP A 161 6.61 -16.33 -2.80
N SER A 162 7.59 -16.40 -3.71
CA SER A 162 7.57 -17.31 -4.85
C SER A 162 7.65 -18.79 -4.48
N LYS A 163 8.40 -19.16 -3.43
CA LYS A 163 8.67 -20.57 -3.09
C LYS A 163 7.78 -21.15 -1.99
N VAL A 164 7.17 -20.31 -1.16
CA VAL A 164 6.38 -20.77 0.00
C VAL A 164 4.94 -20.27 -0.06
N LEU A 165 4.73 -18.98 -0.35
CA LEU A 165 3.42 -18.34 -0.18
C LEU A 165 2.56 -18.38 -1.44
N LYS A 166 3.17 -18.30 -2.62
CA LYS A 166 2.47 -18.32 -3.90
C LYS A 166 1.70 -19.63 -4.02
N ALA A 167 0.38 -19.53 -4.16
CA ALA A 167 -0.44 -20.69 -4.48
C ALA A 167 -0.06 -21.22 -5.86
N GLU A 168 0.14 -22.52 -5.97
CA GLU A 168 0.08 -23.19 -7.27
C GLU A 168 -1.34 -22.96 -7.80
N LYS A 169 -1.46 -22.44 -9.02
CA LYS A 169 -2.76 -22.47 -9.71
C LYS A 169 -3.07 -23.95 -9.88
N ASP A 170 -4.12 -24.45 -9.23
CA ASP A 170 -4.64 -25.77 -9.55
C ASP A 170 -4.98 -25.79 -11.05
N GLU A 171 -4.26 -26.57 -11.86
CA GLU A 171 -4.58 -26.84 -13.28
C GLU A 171 -5.81 -27.76 -13.42
N SER A 172 -6.82 -27.59 -12.56
CA SER A 172 -8.10 -28.28 -12.68
C SER A 172 -9.25 -27.40 -12.22
N VAL A 173 -9.38 -26.23 -12.85
CA VAL A 173 -10.69 -25.60 -13.05
C VAL A 173 -10.74 -25.14 -14.49
N ASP A 174 -11.33 -25.99 -15.35
CA ASP A 174 -11.96 -25.54 -16.59
C ASP A 174 -13.00 -24.47 -16.22
N THR A 175 -12.65 -23.20 -16.37
CA THR A 175 -13.65 -22.15 -16.59
C THR A 175 -13.01 -21.07 -17.45
N SER A 176 -13.17 -21.26 -18.76
CA SER A 176 -13.15 -20.27 -19.85
C SER A 176 -12.10 -19.17 -19.78
N ASP A 177 -11.15 -19.23 -20.72
CA ASP A 177 -10.47 -18.08 -21.28
C ASP A 177 -11.43 -16.89 -21.42
N ASN A 178 -11.24 -15.89 -20.58
CA ASN A 178 -11.41 -14.50 -20.98
C ASN A 178 -10.04 -13.86 -20.85
N THR A 179 -9.23 -14.02 -21.89
CA THR A 179 -8.19 -13.04 -22.22
C THR A 179 -8.90 -11.71 -22.44
N VAL A 180 -9.09 -10.94 -21.37
CA VAL A 180 -9.49 -9.54 -21.49
C VAL A 180 -8.27 -8.84 -22.05
N ASP A 181 -8.36 -8.49 -23.32
CA ASP A 181 -7.40 -7.66 -24.04
C ASP A 181 -7.15 -6.39 -23.18
N ASP A 182 -5.88 -6.00 -22.97
CA ASP A 182 -5.46 -4.84 -22.14
C ASP A 182 -6.07 -3.49 -22.56
N LYS A 183 -6.88 -3.48 -23.63
CA LYS A 183 -7.62 -2.33 -24.14
C LYS A 183 -8.99 -2.12 -23.50
N ASP A 184 -9.52 -3.11 -22.77
CA ASP A 184 -10.87 -3.06 -22.20
C ASP A 184 -10.92 -2.88 -20.68
N LEU A 185 -9.79 -2.55 -20.05
CA LEU A 185 -9.79 -1.90 -18.73
C LEU A 185 -10.25 -0.45 -18.88
N VAL A 186 -11.51 -0.27 -19.29
CA VAL A 186 -12.24 0.96 -19.01
C VAL A 186 -12.44 0.97 -17.49
N GLU A 187 -11.46 1.50 -16.78
CA GLU A 187 -11.67 1.95 -15.41
C GLU A 187 -12.87 2.89 -15.44
N ILE A 188 -13.98 2.42 -14.88
CA ILE A 188 -15.18 3.23 -14.62
C ILE A 188 -14.89 4.09 -13.38
N ASN A 189 -13.77 4.81 -13.41
CA ASN A 189 -13.45 5.81 -12.42
C ASN A 189 -14.12 7.11 -12.86
N PHE A 190 -15.33 7.32 -12.32
CA PHE A 190 -16.06 8.59 -12.24
C PHE A 190 -16.20 9.36 -13.56
N ARG A 191 -17.37 9.20 -14.18
CA ARG A 191 -17.76 9.83 -15.44
C ARG A 191 -18.67 11.02 -15.20
#